data_AF-A0A975T2M6-F1
#
_entry.id   AF-A0A975T2M6-F1
#
_cell.length_a   1.000
_cell.length_b   1.000
_cell.length_c   1.000
_cell.angle_alpha   90.00
_cell.angle_beta   90.00
_cell.angle_gamma   90.00
#
_symmetry.space_group_name_H-M   'P 1'
#
loop_
_entity.id
_entity.type
_entity.pdbx_description
1 polymer ?
#
loop_
_entity_poly.entity_id
_entity_poly.type
_entity_poly.pdbx_seq_one_letter_code
_entity_poly.pdbx_strand_id
1 'polypeptide(L)'
;MTFQLPGDIALLRAGLRQGLAGLGFADDGVLLRGPVNWSVRDGEPAVATVDIELDERFPFAPPVLRVHDVGADVPLTWHIEPGGALCLWDRADSTPADWSTARAVVARVQGWLEKTAAGWPDDNDCDLERYIPGTQDPVLVLCDLVELGDVTGCVQVLPTGRGVVRVSPEQRPVPPEDPQGAPATEEREPGVGRECG
;
A
#
# COMPACT_ATOMS: atom_id res chain seq x y z
N MET A 1 0.62 -11.10 -36.90
CA MET A 1 2.06 -11.32 -36.59
C MET A 1 2.15 -12.57 -35.74
N THR A 2 2.80 -13.61 -36.25
CA THR A 2 2.95 -14.90 -35.57
C THR A 2 4.22 -14.83 -34.74
N PHE A 3 4.12 -14.79 -33.41
CA PHE A 3 5.27 -14.91 -32.51
C PHE A 3 5.85 -16.31 -32.61
N GLN A 4 7.15 -16.43 -32.85
CA GLN A 4 7.85 -17.71 -32.84
C GLN A 4 8.52 -17.87 -31.46
N LEU A 5 7.72 -18.27 -30.47
CA LEU A 5 8.14 -18.65 -29.11
C LEU A 5 9.22 -19.74 -29.21
N PRO A 6 10.36 -19.75 -28.48
CA PRO A 6 10.84 -18.96 -27.33
C PRO A 6 11.97 -17.94 -27.64
N GLY A 7 12.47 -17.89 -28.88
CA GLY A 7 13.57 -17.01 -29.27
C GLY A 7 13.24 -15.52 -29.12
N ASP A 8 11.99 -15.15 -29.41
CA ASP A 8 11.50 -13.78 -29.30
C ASP A 8 11.47 -13.29 -27.84
N ILE A 9 11.19 -14.18 -26.87
CA ILE A 9 11.17 -13.82 -25.44
C ILE A 9 12.58 -13.54 -24.93
N ALA A 10 13.54 -14.39 -25.30
CA ALA A 10 14.94 -14.19 -24.94
C ALA A 10 15.48 -12.86 -25.50
N LEU A 11 15.10 -12.53 -26.74
CA LEU A 11 15.46 -11.26 -27.38
C LEU A 11 14.85 -10.06 -26.66
N LEU A 12 13.57 -10.13 -26.27
CA LEU A 12 12.90 -9.07 -25.51
C LEU A 12 13.56 -8.84 -24.14
N ARG A 13 13.87 -9.92 -23.42
CA ARG A 13 14.58 -9.84 -22.13
C ARG A 13 15.96 -9.20 -22.29
N ALA A 14 16.75 -9.69 -23.25
CA ALA A 14 18.08 -9.15 -23.51
C ALA A 14 18.03 -7.68 -23.93
N GLY A 15 17.06 -7.31 -24.79
CA GLY A 15 16.85 -5.93 -25.23
C GLY A 15 16.49 -4.99 -24.08
N LEU A 16 15.59 -5.41 -23.18
CA LEU A 16 15.24 -4.60 -22.01
C LEU A 16 16.43 -4.44 -21.05
N ARG A 17 17.14 -5.54 -20.75
CA ARG A 17 18.36 -5.52 -19.91
C ARG A 17 19.43 -4.59 -20.49
N GLN A 18 19.73 -4.72 -21.78
CA GLN A 18 20.69 -3.85 -22.46
C GLN A 18 20.25 -2.39 -22.45
N GLY A 19 18.96 -2.12 -22.66
CA GLY A 19 18.41 -0.78 -22.59
C GLY A 19 18.56 -0.15 -21.20
N LEU A 20 18.29 -0.92 -20.14
CA LEU A 20 18.45 -0.49 -18.75
C LEU A 20 19.93 -0.27 -18.39
N ALA A 21 20.83 -1.14 -18.84
CA ALA A 21 22.26 -0.93 -18.68
C ALA A 21 22.73 0.38 -19.35
N GLY A 22 22.18 0.70 -20.53
CA GLY A 22 22.41 1.99 -21.20
C GLY A 22 21.89 3.21 -20.44
N LEU A 23 21.00 3.02 -19.46
CA LEU A 23 20.51 4.05 -18.54
C LEU A 23 21.24 4.05 -17.19
N GLY A 24 22.27 3.23 -17.01
CA GLY A 24 23.10 3.18 -15.80
C GLY A 24 22.68 2.13 -14.78
N PHE A 25 21.81 1.17 -15.14
CA PHE A 25 21.49 0.04 -14.27
C PHE A 25 22.61 -1.02 -14.32
N ALA A 26 23.07 -1.44 -13.15
CA ALA A 26 23.94 -2.59 -13.00
C ALA A 26 23.12 -3.88 -13.04
N ASP A 27 23.60 -4.87 -13.79
CA ASP A 27 22.93 -6.15 -14.01
C ASP A 27 23.75 -7.28 -13.36
N ASP A 28 23.17 -8.02 -12.40
CA ASP A 28 23.80 -9.18 -11.74
C ASP A 28 23.35 -10.54 -12.31
N GLY A 29 22.56 -10.53 -13.37
CA GLY A 29 21.95 -11.70 -14.02
C GLY A 29 20.57 -12.07 -13.48
N VAL A 30 20.18 -11.56 -12.31
CA VAL A 30 18.88 -11.79 -11.67
C VAL A 30 18.11 -10.47 -11.61
N LEU A 31 18.73 -9.46 -11.03
CA LEU A 31 18.20 -8.14 -10.77
C LEU A 31 18.99 -7.07 -11.53
N LEU A 32 18.30 -6.00 -11.92
CA LEU A 32 18.92 -4.77 -12.37
C LEU A 32 18.73 -3.69 -11.32
N ARG A 33 19.83 -3.08 -10.83
CA ARG A 33 19.79 -1.98 -9.86
C ARG A 33 20.39 -0.73 -10.46
N GLY A 34 19.67 0.38 -10.41
CA GLY A 34 20.15 1.61 -11.03
C GLY A 34 19.43 2.88 -10.62
N PRO A 35 19.92 4.02 -11.10
CA PRO A 35 19.39 5.33 -10.76
C PRO A 35 18.13 5.65 -11.57
N VAL A 36 17.20 6.34 -10.93
CA VAL A 36 16.08 7.04 -11.57
C VAL A 36 16.12 8.48 -11.10
N ASN A 37 16.33 9.41 -12.04
CA ASN A 37 16.25 10.84 -11.75
C ASN A 37 14.77 11.25 -11.71
N TRP A 38 14.40 12.04 -10.71
CA TRP A 38 13.04 12.51 -10.51
C TRP A 38 13.04 13.85 -9.76
N SER A 39 11.87 14.46 -9.59
CA SER A 39 11.73 15.74 -8.88
C SER A 39 10.84 15.59 -7.66
N VAL A 40 11.30 16.10 -6.52
CA VAL A 40 10.52 16.24 -5.30
C VAL A 40 9.48 17.35 -5.48
N ARG A 41 8.52 17.45 -4.57
CA ARG A 41 7.62 18.61 -4.46
C ARG A 41 8.45 19.90 -4.53
N ASP A 42 7.99 20.87 -5.33
CA ASP A 42 8.66 22.14 -5.66
C ASP A 42 9.81 22.07 -6.69
N GLY A 43 10.07 20.90 -7.29
CA GLY A 43 10.98 20.76 -8.42
C GLY A 43 12.45 20.49 -8.05
N GLU A 44 12.73 20.27 -6.76
CA GLU A 44 14.06 19.90 -6.29
C GLU A 44 14.48 18.54 -6.89
N PRO A 45 15.66 18.44 -7.53
CA PRO A 45 16.09 17.20 -8.16
C PRO A 45 16.50 16.16 -7.11
N ALA A 46 16.08 14.91 -7.33
CA ALA A 46 16.46 13.76 -6.52
C ALA A 46 16.81 12.56 -7.41
N VAL A 47 17.54 11.60 -6.83
CA VAL A 47 17.94 10.37 -7.52
C VAL A 47 17.56 9.17 -6.66
N ALA A 48 16.57 8.42 -7.11
CA ALA A 48 16.18 7.17 -6.48
C ALA A 48 17.06 6.01 -6.99
N THR A 49 17.35 5.05 -6.13
CA THR A 49 17.91 3.74 -6.50
C THR A 49 16.78 2.73 -6.60
N VAL A 50 16.66 2.07 -7.76
CA VAL A 50 15.54 1.20 -8.09
C VAL A 50 16.04 -0.17 -8.52
N ASP A 51 15.36 -1.19 -8.02
CA ASP A 51 15.53 -2.60 -8.35
C ASP A 51 14.47 -3.01 -9.37
N ILE A 52 14.90 -3.71 -10.43
CA ILE A 52 14.05 -4.23 -11.49
C ILE A 52 14.33 -5.72 -11.66
N GLU A 53 13.29 -6.53 -11.55
CA GLU A 53 13.33 -7.98 -11.69
C GLU A 53 12.49 -8.41 -12.88
N LEU A 54 13.10 -9.17 -13.81
CA LEU A 54 12.41 -9.75 -14.97
C LEU A 54 12.07 -11.21 -14.67
N ASP A 55 10.96 -11.45 -13.97
CA ASP A 55 10.57 -12.80 -13.60
C ASP A 55 10.12 -13.66 -14.80
N GLU A 56 9.79 -14.93 -14.53
CA GLU A 56 9.36 -15.92 -15.53
C GLU A 56 8.13 -15.51 -16.36
N ARG A 57 7.32 -14.55 -15.89
CA ARG A 57 6.11 -14.08 -16.56
C ARG A 57 6.40 -13.01 -17.60
N PHE A 58 7.54 -12.34 -17.52
CA PHE A 58 7.97 -11.39 -18.55
C PHE A 58 8.12 -12.09 -19.92
N PRO A 59 7.61 -11.51 -21.03
CA PRO A 59 7.06 -10.15 -21.20
C PRO A 59 5.53 -10.06 -21.07
N PHE A 60 4.85 -11.16 -20.76
CA PHE A 60 3.38 -11.22 -20.69
C PHE A 60 2.84 -10.58 -19.40
N ALA A 61 3.69 -10.47 -18.39
CA ALA A 61 3.49 -9.61 -17.23
C ALA A 61 4.58 -8.53 -17.18
N PRO A 62 4.30 -7.39 -16.53
CA PRO A 62 5.31 -6.38 -16.32
C PRO A 62 6.45 -6.87 -15.40
N PRO A 63 7.62 -6.24 -15.47
CA PRO A 63 8.70 -6.49 -14.51
C PRO A 63 8.28 -6.15 -13.07
N VAL A 64 8.96 -6.69 -12.07
CA VAL A 64 8.72 -6.31 -10.67
C VAL A 64 9.71 -5.21 -10.28
N LEU A 65 9.21 -4.07 -9.78
CA LEU A 65 10.04 -2.93 -9.41
C LEU A 65 9.94 -2.59 -7.94
N ARG A 66 11.06 -2.26 -7.32
CA ARG A 66 11.15 -1.85 -5.90
C ARG A 66 12.06 -0.65 -5.77
N VAL A 67 11.70 0.32 -4.93
CA VAL A 67 12.60 1.42 -4.58
C VAL A 67 13.49 0.97 -3.44
N HIS A 68 14.80 1.00 -3.66
CA HIS A 68 15.80 0.69 -2.62
C HIS A 68 16.11 1.93 -1.77
N ASP A 69 16.24 3.08 -2.44
CA ASP A 69 16.45 4.39 -1.82
C ASP A 69 15.72 5.44 -2.66
N VAL A 70 14.96 6.32 -2.02
CA VAL A 70 14.21 7.39 -2.68
C VAL A 70 15.13 8.56 -3.06
N GLY A 71 16.23 8.74 -2.33
CA GLY A 71 17.14 9.88 -2.52
C GLY A 71 16.56 11.22 -2.07
N ALA A 72 15.47 11.21 -1.29
CA ALA A 72 14.83 12.39 -0.69
C ALA A 72 14.07 11.98 0.58
N ASP A 73 13.76 12.95 1.44
CA ASP A 73 12.92 12.77 2.63
C ASP A 73 11.42 12.72 2.24
N VAL A 74 11.04 11.69 1.48
CA VAL A 74 9.66 11.44 1.05
C VAL A 74 9.24 10.05 1.51
N PRO A 75 8.23 9.92 2.39
CA PRO A 75 7.80 8.63 2.88
C PRO A 75 7.03 7.87 1.79
N LEU A 76 7.46 6.64 1.53
CA LEU A 76 6.77 5.71 0.64
C LEU A 76 5.61 5.05 1.40
N THR A 77 4.37 5.44 1.09
CA THR A 77 3.20 5.12 1.93
C THR A 77 2.11 4.36 1.18
N TRP A 78 1.76 4.78 -0.04
CA TRP A 78 0.68 4.21 -0.86
C TRP A 78 1.22 3.62 -2.16
N HIS A 79 0.44 2.77 -2.83
CA HIS A 79 0.80 2.14 -4.12
C HIS A 79 2.02 1.25 -4.07
N ILE A 80 2.19 0.53 -2.95
CA ILE A 80 3.20 -0.50 -2.76
C ILE A 80 2.51 -1.80 -2.38
N GLU A 81 2.71 -2.83 -3.19
CA GLU A 81 2.21 -4.18 -2.98
C GLU A 81 2.89 -4.83 -1.74
N PRO A 82 2.24 -5.82 -1.11
CA PRO A 82 2.89 -6.66 -0.11
C PRO A 82 4.21 -7.24 -0.65
N GLY A 83 5.33 -6.93 0.01
CA GLY A 83 6.67 -7.30 -0.46
C GLY A 83 7.45 -6.17 -1.16
N GLY A 84 6.95 -4.93 -1.11
CA GLY A 84 7.70 -3.74 -1.49
C GLY A 84 7.71 -3.43 -2.99
N ALA A 85 6.93 -4.17 -3.78
CA ALA A 85 6.82 -3.92 -5.22
C ALA A 85 5.92 -2.72 -5.50
N LEU A 86 6.32 -1.87 -6.43
CA LEU A 86 5.53 -0.71 -6.83
C LEU A 86 4.29 -1.14 -7.63
N CYS A 87 3.13 -0.60 -7.29
CA CYS A 87 1.90 -0.74 -8.07
C CYS A 87 1.95 0.22 -9.26
N LEU A 88 2.72 -0.12 -10.30
CA LEU A 88 2.95 0.75 -11.46
C LEU A 88 1.94 0.55 -12.60
N TRP A 89 1.29 -0.61 -12.65
CA TRP A 89 0.45 -1.03 -13.77
C TRP A 89 -0.91 -1.48 -13.27
N ASP A 90 -1.95 -0.94 -13.88
CA ASP A 90 -3.29 -1.48 -13.74
C ASP A 90 -3.37 -2.81 -14.52
N ARG A 91 -3.86 -3.86 -13.85
CA ARG A 91 -4.04 -5.18 -14.45
C ARG A 91 -5.11 -5.20 -15.55
N ALA A 92 -6.10 -4.31 -15.49
CA ALA A 92 -7.17 -4.26 -16.47
C ALA A 92 -6.73 -3.58 -17.77
N ASP A 93 -5.97 -2.50 -17.65
CA ASP A 93 -5.73 -1.57 -18.76
C ASP A 93 -4.30 -1.59 -19.33
N SER A 94 -3.34 -2.21 -18.63
CA SER A 94 -1.94 -2.20 -19.09
C SER A 94 -1.67 -3.24 -20.17
N THR A 95 -0.83 -2.88 -21.12
CA THR A 95 -0.43 -3.74 -22.24
C THR A 95 1.08 -3.97 -22.22
N PRO A 96 1.60 -5.05 -22.86
CA PRO A 96 3.04 -5.27 -22.95
C PRO A 96 3.84 -4.11 -23.55
N ALA A 97 3.20 -3.22 -24.32
CA ALA A 97 3.83 -2.02 -24.83
C ALA A 97 4.34 -1.10 -23.71
N ASP A 98 3.66 -1.06 -22.56
CA ASP A 98 3.93 -0.15 -21.44
C ASP A 98 5.26 -0.46 -20.72
N TRP A 99 5.76 -1.69 -20.83
CA TRP A 99 7.04 -2.13 -20.27
C TRP A 99 8.00 -2.73 -21.32
N SER A 100 7.73 -2.48 -22.59
CA SER A 100 8.52 -3.02 -23.70
C SER A 100 9.89 -2.37 -23.86
N THR A 101 10.11 -1.18 -23.27
CA THR A 101 11.38 -0.44 -23.39
C THR A 101 11.88 0.05 -22.04
N ALA A 102 13.20 0.12 -21.89
CA ALA A 102 13.85 0.61 -20.67
C ALA A 102 13.42 2.03 -20.30
N ARG A 103 13.25 2.91 -21.31
CA ARG A 103 12.79 4.28 -21.09
C ARG A 103 11.36 4.34 -20.58
N ALA A 104 10.45 3.52 -21.11
CA ALA A 104 9.07 3.47 -20.64
C ALA A 104 9.00 3.01 -19.18
N VAL A 105 9.79 1.99 -18.82
CA VAL A 105 9.90 1.50 -17.44
C VAL A 105 10.42 2.60 -16.50
N VAL A 106 11.53 3.25 -16.83
CA VAL A 106 12.09 4.34 -15.99
C VAL A 106 11.14 5.53 -15.88
N ALA A 107 10.51 5.94 -16.98
CA ALA A 107 9.54 7.04 -16.97
C ALA A 107 8.32 6.73 -16.09
N ARG A 108 7.88 5.47 -16.05
CA ARG A 108 6.77 5.04 -15.19
C ARG A 108 7.15 5.14 -13.71
N VAL A 109 8.37 4.75 -13.33
CA VAL A 109 8.87 4.90 -11.95
C VAL A 109 9.01 6.36 -11.56
N GLN A 110 9.55 7.19 -12.46
CA GLN A 110 9.68 8.63 -12.24
C GLN A 110 8.31 9.25 -11.93
N GLY A 111 7.30 8.99 -12.78
CA GLY A 111 5.95 9.52 -12.55
C GLY A 111 5.30 9.00 -11.26
N TRP A 112 5.60 7.77 -10.85
CA TRP A 112 5.14 7.22 -9.57
C TRP A 112 5.77 7.95 -8.37
N LEU A 113 7.07 8.24 -8.42
CA LEU A 113 7.77 8.99 -7.37
C LEU A 113 7.24 10.43 -7.26
N GLU A 114 7.03 11.09 -8.39
CA GLU A 114 6.47 12.45 -8.46
C GLU A 114 5.05 12.51 -7.87
N LYS A 115 4.19 11.53 -8.21
CA LYS A 115 2.84 11.42 -7.61
C LYS A 115 2.89 11.16 -6.10
N THR A 116 3.84 10.33 -5.66
CA THR A 116 4.05 10.05 -4.23
C THR A 116 4.44 11.32 -3.48
N ALA A 117 5.39 12.11 -3.99
CA ALA A 117 5.75 13.39 -3.40
C ALA A 117 4.63 14.45 -3.47
N ALA A 118 3.78 14.38 -4.49
CA ALA A 118 2.61 15.24 -4.60
C ALA A 118 1.48 14.85 -3.61
N GLY A 119 1.51 13.65 -3.06
CA GLY A 119 0.45 13.12 -2.21
C GLY A 119 -0.77 12.63 -2.99
N TRP A 120 -0.56 12.18 -4.23
CA TRP A 120 -1.60 11.53 -5.06
C TRP A 120 -2.89 12.37 -5.25
N PRO A 121 -2.80 13.62 -5.75
CA PRO A 121 -3.92 14.59 -5.72
C PRO A 121 -5.17 14.20 -6.54
N ASP A 122 -5.05 13.28 -7.50
CA ASP A 122 -6.13 12.83 -8.38
C ASP A 122 -6.39 11.31 -8.27
N ASP A 123 -5.85 10.68 -7.23
CA ASP A 123 -6.00 9.25 -7.02
C ASP A 123 -7.38 8.95 -6.43
N ASN A 124 -8.24 8.37 -7.27
CA ASN A 124 -9.57 7.93 -6.89
C ASN A 124 -9.66 6.40 -6.74
N ASP A 125 -8.56 5.67 -7.02
CA ASP A 125 -8.48 4.22 -6.92
C ASP A 125 -8.17 3.85 -5.47
N CYS A 126 -9.17 4.01 -4.62
CA CYS A 126 -9.08 3.62 -3.22
C CYS A 126 -9.35 2.12 -3.06
N ASP A 127 -8.53 1.27 -3.71
CA ASP A 127 -8.56 -0.20 -3.60
C ASP A 127 -7.90 -0.64 -2.28
N LEU A 128 -8.41 -0.12 -1.16
CA LEU A 128 -7.88 -0.38 0.18
C LEU A 128 -7.83 -1.87 0.51
N GLU A 129 -8.76 -2.65 -0.03
CA GLU A 129 -8.80 -4.11 0.08
C GLU A 129 -7.59 -4.82 -0.52
N ARG A 130 -6.84 -4.18 -1.43
CA ARG A 130 -5.58 -4.73 -1.95
C ARG A 130 -4.46 -4.65 -0.91
N TYR A 131 -4.47 -3.61 -0.07
CA TYR A 131 -3.39 -3.30 0.86
C TYR A 131 -3.66 -3.78 2.28
N ILE A 132 -4.94 -3.95 2.63
CA ILE A 132 -5.36 -4.43 3.95
C ILE A 132 -5.54 -5.94 3.84
N PRO A 133 -4.73 -6.76 4.55
CA PRO A 133 -4.95 -8.19 4.62
C PRO A 133 -6.39 -8.44 5.05
N GLY A 134 -7.10 -9.39 4.43
CA GLY A 134 -8.49 -9.70 4.80
C GLY A 134 -8.60 -9.96 6.30
N THR A 135 -8.98 -8.94 7.06
CA THR A 135 -9.18 -9.04 8.50
C THR A 135 -10.53 -9.69 8.74
N GLN A 136 -10.61 -10.54 9.77
CA GLN A 136 -11.92 -11.03 10.24
C GLN A 136 -12.79 -9.89 10.80
N ASP A 137 -12.17 -8.75 11.12
CA ASP A 137 -12.84 -7.52 11.52
C ASP A 137 -13.38 -6.77 10.29
N PRO A 138 -14.70 -6.51 10.21
CA PRO A 138 -15.30 -5.82 9.07
C PRO A 138 -15.08 -4.30 9.07
N VAL A 139 -14.41 -3.73 10.09
CA VAL A 139 -14.30 -2.27 10.24
C VAL A 139 -12.87 -1.78 10.01
N LEU A 140 -12.69 -0.94 8.98
CA LEU A 140 -11.48 -0.16 8.74
C LEU A 140 -11.66 1.26 9.28
N VAL A 141 -10.66 1.77 10.00
CA VAL A 141 -10.60 3.17 10.44
C VAL A 141 -9.37 3.84 9.82
N LEU A 142 -9.62 4.82 8.95
CA LEU A 142 -8.61 5.76 8.46
C LEU A 142 -8.56 6.94 9.43
N CYS A 143 -7.36 7.32 9.86
CA CYS A 143 -7.18 8.41 10.79
C CYS A 143 -6.01 9.32 10.37
N ASP A 144 -6.17 10.61 10.66
CA ASP A 144 -5.11 11.58 10.49
C ASP A 144 -4.19 11.53 11.72
N LEU A 145 -2.98 10.99 11.54
CA LEU A 145 -2.01 10.86 12.63
C LEU A 145 -1.44 12.20 13.10
N VAL A 146 -1.51 13.25 12.27
CA VAL A 146 -1.10 14.60 12.67
C VAL A 146 -2.16 15.19 13.59
N GLU A 147 -3.44 15.08 13.23
CA GLU A 147 -4.53 15.53 14.10
C GLU A 147 -4.64 14.71 15.40
N LEU A 148 -4.28 13.42 15.35
CA LEU A 148 -4.33 12.52 16.51
C LEU A 148 -3.02 12.41 17.29
N GLY A 149 -1.96 13.12 16.91
CA GLY A 149 -0.61 12.90 17.44
C GLY A 149 -0.48 13.00 18.97
N ASP A 150 -1.31 13.83 19.60
CA ASP A 150 -1.33 14.05 21.05
C ASP A 150 -2.43 13.25 21.79
N VAL A 151 -3.20 12.44 21.06
CA VAL A 151 -4.35 11.74 21.61
C VAL A 151 -3.92 10.39 22.18
N THR A 152 -3.99 10.26 23.51
CA THR A 152 -3.64 9.04 24.23
C THR A 152 -4.83 8.47 25.01
N GLY A 153 -4.98 7.13 25.02
CA GLY A 153 -5.99 6.43 25.82
C GLY A 153 -7.33 6.23 25.09
N CYS A 154 -8.38 5.93 25.86
CA CYS A 154 -9.71 5.73 25.29
C CYS A 154 -10.36 7.07 24.92
N VAL A 155 -10.70 7.21 23.65
CA VAL A 155 -11.36 8.41 23.12
C VAL A 155 -12.85 8.19 22.91
N GLN A 156 -13.62 9.26 23.04
CA GLN A 156 -15.00 9.26 22.57
C GLN A 156 -15.04 9.63 21.09
N VAL A 157 -15.76 8.85 20.29
CA VAL A 157 -16.01 9.15 18.88
C VAL A 157 -17.43 9.65 18.70
N LEU A 158 -17.59 10.75 17.97
CA LEU A 158 -18.88 11.33 17.62
C LEU A 158 -19.14 11.08 16.13
N PRO A 159 -20.19 10.34 15.75
CA PRO A 159 -20.51 10.11 14.35
C PRO A 159 -20.94 11.42 13.71
N THR A 160 -20.30 11.81 12.62
CA THR A 160 -20.66 13.02 11.85
C THR A 160 -21.46 12.70 10.59
N GLY A 161 -21.65 11.41 10.28
CA GLY A 161 -22.34 10.92 9.08
C GLY A 161 -21.36 10.39 8.01
N ARG A 162 -21.87 9.60 7.05
CA ARG A 162 -21.11 8.98 5.95
C ARG A 162 -19.86 8.17 6.38
N GLY A 163 -19.91 7.53 7.54
CA GLY A 163 -18.78 6.72 8.04
C GLY A 163 -17.62 7.54 8.60
N VAL A 164 -17.73 8.87 8.67
CA VAL A 164 -16.75 9.72 9.35
C VAL A 164 -17.12 9.82 10.83
N VAL A 165 -16.11 9.63 11.68
CA VAL A 165 -16.20 9.83 13.12
C VAL A 165 -15.23 10.92 13.53
N ARG A 166 -15.69 11.86 14.36
CA ARG A 166 -14.82 12.88 14.97
C ARG A 166 -14.38 12.39 16.34
N VAL A 167 -13.08 12.41 16.59
CA VAL A 167 -12.54 12.16 17.92
C VAL A 167 -12.85 13.38 18.80
N SER A 168 -13.57 13.17 19.90
CA SER A 168 -13.82 14.19 20.90
C SER A 168 -12.55 14.40 21.72
N PRO A 169 -12.21 15.66 22.09
CA PRO A 169 -11.12 15.94 23.03
C PRO A 169 -11.43 15.45 24.45
N GLU A 170 -12.68 15.07 24.73
CA GLU A 170 -13.08 14.49 26.02
C GLU A 170 -12.64 13.02 26.09
N GLN A 171 -11.73 12.71 27.02
CA GLN A 171 -11.34 11.33 27.31
C GLN A 171 -12.53 10.56 27.88
N ARG A 172 -12.74 9.33 27.41
CA ARG A 172 -13.68 8.45 28.08
C ARG A 172 -13.11 8.11 29.46
N PRO A 173 -13.89 8.18 30.55
CA PRO A 173 -13.49 7.58 31.81
C PRO A 173 -13.13 6.11 31.55
N VAL A 174 -11.95 5.68 32.03
CA VAL A 174 -11.57 4.26 31.99
C VAL A 174 -12.72 3.48 32.63
N PRO A 175 -13.28 2.46 31.95
CA PRO A 175 -14.27 1.59 32.57
C PRO A 175 -13.70 1.09 33.90
N PRO A 176 -14.44 1.14 35.03
CA PRO A 176 -13.93 0.58 36.27
C PRO A 176 -13.51 -0.87 36.01
N GLU A 177 -12.32 -1.25 36.47
CA GLU A 177 -11.89 -2.65 36.44
C GLU A 177 -12.99 -3.49 37.07
N ASP A 178 -13.44 -4.50 36.34
CA ASP A 178 -14.46 -5.43 36.81
C ASP A 178 -13.96 -6.02 38.14
N PRO A 179 -14.61 -5.77 39.29
CA PRO A 179 -14.13 -6.30 40.54
C PRO A 179 -14.26 -7.82 40.49
N GLN A 180 -13.14 -8.48 40.23
CA GLN A 180 -12.98 -9.90 40.43
C GLN A 180 -13.41 -10.24 41.86
N GLY A 181 -14.52 -10.97 41.98
CA GLY A 181 -14.89 -11.72 43.17
C GLY A 181 -15.94 -11.06 44.06
N ALA A 182 -17.21 -11.22 43.70
CA ALA A 182 -18.26 -11.40 44.71
C ALA A 182 -18.59 -12.90 44.76
N PRO A 183 -18.45 -13.60 45.90
CA PRO A 183 -18.85 -14.99 46.01
C PRO A 183 -20.37 -15.09 45.89
N ALA A 184 -20.83 -16.10 45.14
CA ALA A 184 -22.24 -16.45 45.06
C ALA A 184 -22.76 -16.78 46.47
N THR A 185 -23.62 -15.91 47.02
CA THR A 185 -24.43 -16.27 48.19
C THR A 185 -25.68 -16.99 47.73
N GLU A 186 -25.71 -18.25 48.13
CA GLU A 186 -26.74 -19.26 48.00
C GLU A 186 -28.01 -18.93 48.82
N GLU A 187 -29.16 -19.24 48.20
CA GLU A 187 -30.46 -19.61 48.77
C GLU A 187 -31.34 -18.60 49.55
N ARG A 188 -32.58 -18.41 49.03
CA ARG A 188 -33.81 -19.02 49.60
C ARG A 188 -35.05 -18.78 48.72
N GLU A 189 -35.60 -19.87 48.17
CA GLU A 189 -37.04 -20.03 47.90
C GLU A 189 -37.83 -20.07 49.24
N PRO A 190 -39.18 -19.91 49.31
CA PRO A 190 -40.19 -20.31 48.31
C PRO A 190 -41.44 -19.41 48.17
N GLY A 191 -42.31 -19.70 47.17
CA GLY A 191 -43.72 -19.28 47.25
C GLY A 191 -44.52 -19.18 45.94
N VAL A 192 -45.04 -20.33 45.49
CA VAL A 192 -46.37 -20.56 44.86
C VAL A 192 -47.23 -19.31 44.54
N GLY A 193 -47.70 -19.19 43.28
CA GLY A 193 -48.95 -18.45 43.03
C GLY A 193 -49.27 -17.96 41.61
N ARG A 194 -49.84 -18.85 40.79
CA ARG A 194 -50.92 -18.63 39.79
C ARG A 194 -50.67 -17.96 38.43
N GLU A 195 -51.20 -18.70 37.46
CA GLU A 195 -51.57 -18.41 36.07
C GLU A 195 -52.58 -17.27 35.94
N CYS A 196 -52.48 -16.54 34.82
CA CYS A 196 -53.54 -15.90 34.01
C CYS A 196 -52.83 -15.64 32.65
N GLY A 197 -53.32 -15.96 31.46
CA GLY A 197 -54.61 -16.38 30.93
C GLY A 197 -54.58 -15.95 29.46
#